data_AF-A0A2G5KQ42-F1
#
_entry.id   AF-A0A2G5KQ42-F1
#
_cell.length_a   1.000
_cell.length_b   1.000
_cell.length_c   1.000
_cell.angle_alpha   90.00
_cell.angle_beta   90.00
_cell.angle_gamma   90.00
#
_symmetry.space_group_name_H-M   'P 1'
#
loop_
_entity.id
_entity.type
_entity.pdbx_description
1 polymer ?
#
loop_
_entity_poly.entity_id
_entity_poly.type
_entity_poly.pdbx_seq_one_letter_code
_entity_poly.pdbx_strand_id
1 'polypeptide(L)'
;MIAKIREQFNARFKEEYYENLKKEIVATYGEGTAFRLSETPIFISKEVKNQIFDACEHIIDQLWALDFDKIRDQFVPKHIQSPSPLGKPHFLAIDFGLCEDGKGGISPQLIELQAFPTLFFYQPFLGKAFLNNYPAMPQTGFDYYFSGLDENQYVKEVADVIIGDEKRENVILMELYPEKQKTRIDFWATKKALGIEVVCMTKITKEGKKLYYRKDGVKTPIHRIYNRVIFDEIERTKDLKTAFQLHDDVDVEWVTHPDWFFMISKCVMPKLKHKNIPNSFYLNDFPADINLEKYVLKPLFSFAGLGIDLYPTKERIAAISDKENYILQEKVTYASAIKTRSEKNSKGEIRILYIWDKKNNRLKPVVNLGRMSKGELINVSHNTEETWIGSSIGFFEE
;
A
#
# COMPACT_ATOMS: atom_id res chain seq x y z
N MET A 1 -21.75 -3.29 -2.58
CA MET A 1 -21.68 -2.27 -3.64
C MET A 1 -23.04 -1.61 -3.74
N ILE A 2 -23.08 -0.31 -4.05
CA ILE A 2 -24.35 0.44 -4.11
C ILE A 2 -24.95 0.29 -5.52
N ALA A 3 -25.94 -0.60 -5.66
CA ALA A 3 -26.46 -1.02 -6.97
C ALA A 3 -26.91 0.16 -7.85
N LYS A 4 -27.71 1.08 -7.29
CA LYS A 4 -28.22 2.25 -8.01
C LYS A 4 -27.11 3.15 -8.55
N ILE A 5 -26.10 3.46 -7.74
CA ILE A 5 -24.96 4.30 -8.14
C ILE A 5 -24.12 3.59 -9.21
N ARG A 6 -23.88 2.28 -9.03
CA ARG A 6 -23.14 1.48 -10.00
C ARG A 6 -23.82 1.41 -11.35
N GLU A 7 -25.13 1.19 -11.38
CA GLU A 7 -25.93 1.14 -12.60
C GLU A 7 -25.96 2.50 -13.30
N GLN A 8 -26.12 3.59 -12.55
CA GLN A 8 -26.07 4.95 -13.10
C GLN A 8 -24.70 5.28 -13.71
N PHE A 9 -23.60 4.93 -13.02
CA PHE A 9 -22.26 5.13 -13.54
C PHE A 9 -22.04 4.36 -14.85
N ASN A 10 -22.39 3.06 -14.87
CA ASN A 10 -22.20 2.21 -16.04
C ASN A 10 -23.03 2.67 -17.24
N ALA A 11 -24.29 3.07 -17.01
CA ALA A 11 -25.19 3.54 -18.07
C ALA A 11 -24.70 4.82 -18.75
N ARG A 12 -23.96 5.67 -18.03
CA ARG A 12 -23.45 6.95 -18.53
C ARG A 12 -21.99 6.90 -18.95
N PHE A 13 -21.27 5.82 -18.68
CA PHE A 13 -19.86 5.68 -19.05
C PHE A 13 -19.65 5.86 -20.55
N LYS A 14 -18.63 6.64 -20.91
CA LYS A 14 -18.11 6.80 -22.27
C LYS A 14 -16.59 6.65 -22.24
N GLU A 15 -16.03 6.03 -23.28
CA GLU A 15 -14.57 5.83 -23.40
C GLU A 15 -13.80 7.16 -23.32
N GLU A 16 -14.38 8.23 -23.85
CA GLU A 16 -13.83 9.59 -23.78
C GLU A 16 -13.52 10.05 -22.35
N TYR A 17 -14.32 9.66 -21.35
CA TYR A 17 -14.08 10.03 -19.95
C TYR A 17 -12.81 9.37 -19.41
N TYR A 18 -12.57 8.13 -19.79
CA TYR A 18 -11.35 7.41 -19.44
C TYR A 18 -10.12 7.97 -20.16
N GLU A 19 -10.26 8.32 -21.45
CA GLU A 19 -9.18 8.99 -22.19
C GLU A 19 -8.84 10.36 -21.61
N ASN A 20 -9.84 11.14 -21.21
CA ASN A 20 -9.63 12.45 -20.59
C ASN A 20 -8.97 12.33 -19.21
N LEU A 21 -9.38 11.34 -18.40
CA LEU A 21 -8.70 11.01 -17.16
C LEU A 21 -7.20 10.75 -17.39
N LYS A 22 -6.85 9.87 -18.34
CA LYS A 22 -5.44 9.59 -18.68
C LYS A 22 -4.69 10.83 -19.15
N LYS A 23 -5.32 11.69 -19.98
CA LYS A 23 -4.74 12.96 -20.42
C LYS A 23 -4.48 13.91 -19.26
N GLU A 24 -5.37 13.97 -18.26
CA GLU A 24 -5.17 14.81 -17.07
C GLU A 24 -3.94 14.35 -16.26
N ILE A 25 -3.70 13.03 -16.15
CA ILE A 25 -2.48 12.50 -15.53
C ILE A 25 -1.22 13.01 -16.24
N VAL A 26 -1.19 12.83 -17.58
CA VAL A 26 -0.04 13.25 -18.41
C VAL A 26 0.16 14.76 -18.35
N ALA A 27 -0.91 15.56 -18.43
CA ALA A 27 -0.83 17.01 -18.33
C ALA A 27 -0.33 17.47 -16.95
N THR A 28 -0.66 16.74 -15.89
CA THR A 28 -0.30 17.11 -14.51
C THR A 28 1.14 16.74 -14.15
N TYR A 29 1.61 15.58 -14.60
CA TYR A 29 2.88 14.98 -14.18
C TYR A 29 3.89 14.74 -15.30
N GLY A 30 3.55 15.04 -16.55
CA GLY A 30 4.41 14.88 -17.73
C GLY A 30 4.44 13.46 -18.31
N GLU A 31 3.87 12.47 -17.62
CA GLU A 31 3.77 11.09 -18.09
C GLU A 31 2.52 10.36 -17.57
N GLY A 32 2.21 9.20 -18.16
CA GLY A 32 1.14 8.32 -17.73
C GLY A 32 1.58 7.30 -16.68
N THR A 33 0.63 6.49 -16.19
CA THR A 33 0.93 5.43 -15.21
C THR A 33 1.64 4.24 -15.85
N ALA A 34 2.60 3.65 -15.14
CA ALA A 34 3.24 2.38 -15.52
C ALA A 34 2.50 1.13 -15.04
N PHE A 35 1.28 1.32 -14.53
CA PHE A 35 0.33 0.28 -14.18
C PHE A 35 -1.00 0.54 -14.88
N ARG A 36 -1.83 -0.50 -15.02
CA ARG A 36 -3.18 -0.38 -15.55
C ARG A 36 -4.01 0.52 -14.65
N LEU A 37 -4.56 1.58 -15.21
CA LEU A 37 -5.57 2.42 -14.58
C LEU A 37 -6.95 1.82 -14.86
N SER A 38 -7.81 1.81 -13.84
CA SER A 38 -9.19 1.38 -14.02
C SER A 38 -10.07 2.48 -14.59
N GLU A 39 -11.01 2.10 -15.42
CA GLU A 39 -11.99 2.94 -16.09
C GLU A 39 -13.07 3.44 -15.12
N THR A 40 -13.09 2.94 -13.89
CA THR A 40 -14.10 3.25 -12.88
C THR A 40 -13.51 3.32 -11.48
N PRO A 41 -14.05 4.18 -10.61
CA PRO A 41 -13.82 4.10 -9.17
C PRO A 41 -14.61 2.95 -8.53
N ILE A 42 -14.33 2.65 -7.27
CA ILE A 42 -15.10 1.70 -6.45
C ILE A 42 -16.06 2.47 -5.55
N PHE A 43 -17.35 2.10 -5.50
CA PHE A 43 -18.32 2.74 -4.59
C PHE A 43 -18.60 1.85 -3.38
N ILE A 44 -18.20 2.29 -2.20
CA ILE A 44 -18.30 1.56 -0.94
C ILE A 44 -19.52 2.04 -0.16
N SER A 45 -20.42 1.12 0.20
CA SER A 45 -21.59 1.44 1.03
C SER A 45 -21.20 1.73 2.46
N LYS A 46 -22.05 2.47 3.18
CA LYS A 46 -21.86 2.78 4.60
C LYS A 46 -21.67 1.53 5.48
N GLU A 47 -22.37 0.46 5.16
CA GLU A 47 -22.22 -0.83 5.85
C GLU A 47 -20.81 -1.42 5.70
N VAL A 48 -20.29 -1.50 4.47
CA VAL A 48 -18.94 -2.03 4.20
C VAL A 48 -17.88 -1.10 4.78
N LYS A 49 -18.07 0.23 4.69
CA LYS A 49 -17.23 1.23 5.34
C LYS A 49 -17.11 0.94 6.84
N ASN A 50 -18.23 0.77 7.54
CA ASN A 50 -18.25 0.52 8.97
C ASN A 50 -17.51 -0.78 9.32
N GLN A 51 -17.67 -1.85 8.54
CA GLN A 51 -16.96 -3.11 8.76
C GLN A 51 -15.44 -2.98 8.54
N ILE A 52 -15.00 -2.22 7.52
CA ILE A 52 -13.58 -1.92 7.28
C ILE A 52 -12.98 -1.17 8.46
N PHE A 53 -13.61 -0.08 8.91
CA PHE A 53 -13.08 0.74 9.99
C PHE A 53 -13.15 0.05 11.36
N ASP A 54 -14.21 -0.73 11.62
CA ASP A 54 -14.30 -1.62 12.80
C ASP A 54 -13.09 -2.56 12.87
N ALA A 55 -12.78 -3.24 11.75
CA ALA A 55 -11.60 -4.10 11.66
C ALA A 55 -10.29 -3.32 11.82
N CYS A 56 -10.18 -2.13 11.22
CA CYS A 56 -8.98 -1.31 11.32
C CYS A 56 -8.69 -0.87 12.75
N GLU A 57 -9.69 -0.41 13.50
CA GLU A 57 -9.50 -0.01 14.90
C GLU A 57 -9.01 -1.18 15.76
N HIS A 58 -9.62 -2.37 15.59
CA HIS A 58 -9.18 -3.59 16.28
C HIS A 58 -7.75 -4.01 15.89
N ILE A 59 -7.35 -3.83 14.62
CA ILE A 59 -5.99 -4.11 14.17
C ILE A 59 -5.01 -3.13 14.85
N ILE A 60 -5.31 -1.83 14.83
CA ILE A 60 -4.44 -0.80 15.42
C ILE A 60 -4.26 -1.03 16.92
N ASP A 61 -5.34 -1.35 17.64
CA ASP A 61 -5.27 -1.63 19.07
C ASP A 61 -4.40 -2.87 19.37
N GLN A 62 -4.56 -3.93 18.57
CA GLN A 62 -3.74 -5.14 18.70
C GLN A 62 -2.26 -4.88 18.36
N LEU A 63 -1.98 -4.09 17.31
CA LEU A 63 -0.62 -3.70 16.96
C LEU A 63 0.07 -2.94 18.11
N TRP A 64 -0.66 -2.11 18.87
CA TRP A 64 -0.10 -1.44 20.04
C TRP A 64 0.13 -2.32 21.26
N ALA A 65 -0.49 -3.50 21.30
CA ALA A 65 -0.18 -4.52 22.31
C ALA A 65 1.03 -5.39 21.93
N LEU A 66 1.57 -5.26 20.70
CA LEU A 66 2.71 -6.05 20.26
C LEU A 66 4.05 -5.50 20.75
N ASP A 67 4.95 -6.41 21.05
CA ASP A 67 6.35 -6.13 21.37
C ASP A 67 7.15 -6.06 20.06
N PHE A 68 7.29 -4.84 19.53
CA PHE A 68 7.95 -4.61 18.25
C PHE A 68 9.46 -4.88 18.29
N ASP A 69 10.10 -4.76 19.45
CA ASP A 69 11.52 -5.13 19.58
C ASP A 69 11.70 -6.63 19.40
N LYS A 70 10.82 -7.45 19.99
CA LYS A 70 10.82 -8.90 19.74
C LYS A 70 10.48 -9.26 18.30
N ILE A 71 9.51 -8.58 17.70
CA ILE A 71 9.16 -8.79 16.28
C ILE A 71 10.38 -8.46 15.41
N ARG A 72 11.04 -7.34 15.67
CA ARG A 72 12.25 -6.93 14.95
C ARG A 72 13.35 -7.97 15.06
N ASP A 73 13.60 -8.46 16.27
CA ASP A 73 14.62 -9.47 16.55
C ASP A 73 14.33 -10.82 15.91
N GLN A 74 13.06 -11.18 15.80
CA GLN A 74 12.63 -12.43 15.19
C GLN A 74 12.63 -12.37 13.65
N PHE A 75 12.19 -11.26 13.07
CA PHE A 75 11.82 -11.19 11.65
C PHE A 75 12.75 -10.32 10.80
N VAL A 76 13.61 -9.49 11.40
CA VAL A 76 14.60 -8.70 10.66
C VAL A 76 15.98 -9.31 10.86
N PRO A 77 16.63 -9.84 9.81
CA PRO A 77 17.97 -10.39 9.91
C PRO A 77 18.95 -9.39 10.57
N LYS A 78 19.70 -9.85 11.57
CA LYS A 78 20.56 -8.98 12.39
C LYS A 78 21.57 -8.16 11.59
N HIS A 79 22.04 -8.68 10.45
CA HIS A 79 23.01 -8.00 9.59
C HIS A 79 22.41 -6.87 8.73
N ILE A 80 21.08 -6.78 8.64
CA ILE A 80 20.36 -5.77 7.84
C ILE A 80 19.55 -4.80 8.71
N GLN A 81 19.55 -5.02 10.02
CA GLN A 81 18.88 -4.19 11.00
C GLN A 81 19.49 -2.80 11.05
N SER A 82 18.69 -1.76 10.80
CA SER A 82 19.19 -0.39 10.86
C SER A 82 19.53 0.02 12.30
N PRO A 83 20.68 0.66 12.57
CA PRO A 83 21.06 1.11 13.90
C PRO A 83 20.33 2.40 14.33
N SER A 84 19.61 3.05 13.41
CA SER A 84 18.83 4.25 13.71
C SER A 84 17.70 3.95 14.70
N PRO A 85 17.26 4.94 15.50
CA PRO A 85 16.09 4.77 16.35
C PRO A 85 14.84 4.40 15.53
N LEU A 86 14.20 3.28 15.85
CA LEU A 86 13.04 2.76 15.12
C LEU A 86 11.82 3.71 15.16
N GLY A 87 11.58 4.32 16.32
CA GLY A 87 10.44 5.21 16.55
C GLY A 87 9.08 4.51 16.40
N LYS A 88 8.08 5.27 15.95
CA LYS A 88 6.75 4.77 15.59
C LYS A 88 6.65 4.66 14.05
N PRO A 89 5.82 3.76 13.50
CA PRO A 89 5.64 3.70 12.06
C PRO A 89 5.03 5.02 11.57
N HIS A 90 5.60 5.63 10.54
CA HIS A 90 5.09 6.87 9.97
C HIS A 90 3.82 6.66 9.16
N PHE A 91 3.70 5.47 8.56
CA PHE A 91 2.63 5.09 7.66
C PHE A 91 2.17 3.66 7.95
N LEU A 92 0.90 3.39 7.64
CA LEU A 92 0.35 2.04 7.63
C LEU A 92 -0.63 1.90 6.45
N ALA A 93 -0.61 0.73 5.80
CA ALA A 93 -1.65 0.28 4.89
C ALA A 93 -2.33 -0.95 5.46
N ILE A 94 -3.65 -1.03 5.32
CA ILE A 94 -4.45 -2.20 5.65
C ILE A 94 -5.35 -2.51 4.45
N ASP A 95 -5.24 -3.73 3.93
CA ASP A 95 -5.86 -4.14 2.66
C ASP A 95 -7.00 -5.10 2.90
N PHE A 96 -8.16 -4.76 2.36
CA PHE A 96 -9.35 -5.58 2.44
C PHE A 96 -9.78 -6.03 1.05
N GLY A 97 -9.97 -7.34 0.89
CA GLY A 97 -10.70 -7.91 -0.23
C GLY A 97 -12.19 -7.73 0.00
N LEU A 98 -12.92 -7.34 -1.04
CA LEU A 98 -14.38 -7.32 -1.02
C LEU A 98 -14.89 -8.74 -1.28
N CYS A 99 -15.22 -9.46 -0.21
CA CYS A 99 -15.54 -10.87 -0.24
C CYS A 99 -17.04 -11.14 -0.09
N GLU A 100 -17.46 -12.34 -0.46
CA GLU A 100 -18.84 -12.80 -0.24
C GLU A 100 -19.08 -12.99 1.26
N ASP A 101 -20.26 -12.60 1.74
CA ASP A 101 -20.68 -12.80 3.14
C ASP A 101 -21.43 -14.14 3.37
N GLY A 102 -21.59 -14.94 2.31
CA GLY A 102 -22.38 -16.18 2.30
C GLY A 102 -23.91 -15.99 2.27
N LYS A 103 -24.39 -14.75 2.25
CA LYS A 103 -25.82 -14.36 2.24
C LYS A 103 -26.20 -13.48 1.03
N GLY A 104 -25.28 -13.34 0.08
CA GLY A 104 -25.47 -12.52 -1.13
C GLY A 104 -25.06 -11.05 -0.98
N GLY A 105 -24.50 -10.68 0.17
CA GLY A 105 -23.89 -9.38 0.43
C GLY A 105 -22.36 -9.40 0.30
N ILE A 106 -21.73 -8.34 0.82
CA ILE A 106 -20.27 -8.17 0.79
C ILE A 106 -19.77 -8.02 2.23
N SER A 107 -18.74 -8.79 2.55
CA SER A 107 -17.96 -8.64 3.78
C SER A 107 -16.50 -8.36 3.42
N PRO A 108 -15.88 -7.28 3.90
CA PRO A 108 -14.45 -7.05 3.71
C PRO A 108 -13.65 -8.08 4.51
N GLN A 109 -12.55 -8.58 3.96
CA GLN A 109 -11.65 -9.51 4.65
C GLN A 109 -10.21 -9.04 4.49
N LEU A 110 -9.45 -9.03 5.59
CA LEU A 110 -8.05 -8.62 5.60
C LEU A 110 -7.20 -9.53 4.70
N ILE A 111 -6.47 -8.94 3.76
CA ILE A 111 -5.59 -9.62 2.80
C ILE A 111 -4.13 -9.45 3.20
N GLU A 112 -3.74 -8.21 3.51
CA GLU A 112 -2.40 -7.82 3.92
C GLU A 112 -2.42 -6.50 4.71
N LEU A 113 -1.34 -6.23 5.45
CA LEU A 113 -1.04 -4.95 6.06
C LEU A 113 0.45 -4.67 5.96
N GLN A 114 0.84 -3.40 5.87
CA GLN A 114 2.24 -3.01 5.72
C GLN A 114 2.52 -1.61 6.31
N ALA A 115 3.58 -1.47 7.11
CA ALA A 115 4.05 -0.16 7.60
C ALA A 115 5.06 0.54 6.69
N PHE A 116 5.13 0.13 5.42
CA PHE A 116 5.94 0.76 4.38
C PHE A 116 5.12 1.00 3.09
N PRO A 117 3.92 1.59 3.16
CA PRO A 117 3.07 1.81 2.00
C PRO A 117 3.48 3.04 1.20
N THR A 118 2.83 3.19 0.04
CA THR A 118 3.14 4.18 -0.98
C THR A 118 1.85 4.76 -1.58
N LEU A 119 1.96 5.70 -2.53
CA LEU A 119 0.84 6.29 -3.27
C LEU A 119 0.04 7.38 -2.52
N PHE A 120 0.63 8.03 -1.52
CA PHE A 120 -0.03 9.08 -0.74
C PHE A 120 -0.37 10.35 -1.54
N PHE A 121 0.36 10.72 -2.59
CA PHE A 121 0.03 11.94 -3.34
C PHE A 121 -0.65 11.65 -4.68
N TYR A 122 -0.43 10.45 -5.24
CA TYR A 122 -1.15 10.04 -6.44
C TYR A 122 -2.64 9.72 -6.19
N GLN A 123 -2.99 9.06 -5.07
CA GLN A 123 -4.38 8.66 -4.82
C GLN A 123 -5.35 9.83 -4.67
N PRO A 124 -5.07 10.88 -3.87
CA PRO A 124 -5.97 12.03 -3.79
C PRO A 124 -6.14 12.75 -5.14
N PHE A 125 -5.06 12.85 -5.93
CA PHE A 125 -5.14 13.35 -7.29
C PHE A 125 -6.08 12.49 -8.15
N LEU A 126 -5.96 11.16 -8.08
CA LEU A 126 -6.81 10.25 -8.84
C LEU A 126 -8.30 10.41 -8.45
N GLY A 127 -8.60 10.55 -7.17
CA GLY A 127 -9.96 10.84 -6.69
C GLY A 127 -10.54 12.11 -7.32
N LYS A 128 -9.78 13.20 -7.27
CA LYS A 128 -10.16 14.47 -7.90
C LYS A 128 -10.32 14.35 -9.41
N ALA A 129 -9.41 13.65 -10.09
CA ALA A 129 -9.47 13.46 -11.53
C ALA A 129 -10.68 12.62 -11.96
N PHE A 130 -11.13 11.65 -11.16
CA PHE A 130 -12.42 10.97 -11.42
C PHE A 130 -13.60 11.96 -11.34
N LEU A 131 -13.64 12.82 -10.32
CA LEU A 131 -14.69 13.84 -10.20
C LEU A 131 -14.69 14.82 -11.39
N ASN A 132 -13.51 15.22 -11.87
CA ASN A 132 -13.36 16.12 -13.01
C ASN A 132 -13.84 15.52 -14.33
N ASN A 133 -13.56 14.24 -14.57
CA ASN A 133 -13.74 13.63 -15.90
C ASN A 133 -15.03 12.81 -16.06
N TYR A 134 -15.71 12.45 -14.96
CA TYR A 134 -16.87 11.55 -15.00
C TYR A 134 -18.14 12.25 -14.50
N PRO A 135 -19.04 12.70 -15.40
CA PRO A 135 -20.27 13.41 -15.01
C PRO A 135 -21.26 12.59 -14.16
N ALA A 136 -21.10 11.27 -14.13
CA ALA A 136 -21.95 10.36 -13.37
C ALA A 136 -21.46 10.14 -11.92
N MET A 137 -20.37 10.79 -11.51
CA MET A 137 -19.89 10.73 -10.13
C MET A 137 -20.88 11.38 -9.16
N PRO A 138 -21.14 10.76 -7.99
CA PRO A 138 -21.90 11.41 -6.93
C PRO A 138 -21.26 12.74 -6.53
N GLN A 139 -22.06 13.80 -6.45
CA GLN A 139 -21.57 15.15 -6.09
C GLN A 139 -21.60 15.38 -4.57
N THR A 140 -22.35 14.57 -3.82
CA THR A 140 -22.55 14.71 -2.37
C THR A 140 -22.74 13.34 -1.72
N GLY A 141 -22.43 13.22 -0.43
CA GLY A 141 -22.66 12.00 0.36
C GLY A 141 -21.65 10.89 0.09
N PHE A 142 -20.53 11.21 -0.57
CA PHE A 142 -19.43 10.31 -0.85
C PHE A 142 -18.11 11.05 -0.68
N ASP A 143 -17.14 10.40 -0.03
CA ASP A 143 -15.79 10.92 0.14
C ASP A 143 -14.73 9.83 -0.12
N TYR A 144 -13.55 10.25 -0.54
CA TYR A 144 -12.35 9.40 -0.66
C TYR A 144 -11.25 9.79 0.34
N TYR A 145 -11.37 10.96 0.97
CA TYR A 145 -10.63 11.32 2.17
C TYR A 145 -11.29 10.73 3.42
N PHE A 146 -10.50 10.62 4.47
CA PHE A 146 -10.96 10.15 5.77
C PHE A 146 -10.65 11.17 6.87
N SER A 147 -11.17 10.92 8.06
CA SER A 147 -10.94 11.76 9.24
C SER A 147 -11.42 13.22 9.09
N GLY A 148 -12.37 13.47 8.17
CA GLY A 148 -12.90 14.80 7.90
C GLY A 148 -11.91 15.74 7.22
N LEU A 149 -10.88 15.19 6.58
CA LEU A 149 -9.86 15.96 5.87
C LEU A 149 -10.38 16.47 4.53
N ASP A 150 -10.13 17.73 4.23
CA ASP A 150 -10.14 18.25 2.87
C ASP A 150 -8.76 18.12 2.18
N GLU A 151 -8.67 18.50 0.91
CA GLU A 151 -7.42 18.45 0.13
C GLU A 151 -6.26 19.23 0.78
N ASN A 152 -6.53 20.42 1.33
CA ASN A 152 -5.49 21.27 1.93
C ASN A 152 -5.01 20.69 3.26
N GLN A 153 -5.94 20.23 4.10
CA GLN A 153 -5.64 19.59 5.37
C GLN A 153 -4.88 18.29 5.15
N TYR A 154 -5.31 17.46 4.19
CA TYR A 154 -4.61 16.24 3.79
C TYR A 154 -3.17 16.52 3.40
N VAL A 155 -2.94 17.45 2.45
CA VAL A 155 -1.59 17.78 1.98
C VAL A 155 -0.73 18.27 3.13
N LYS A 156 -1.28 19.14 3.98
CA LYS A 156 -0.57 19.65 5.16
C LYS A 156 -0.16 18.51 6.10
N GLU A 157 -1.07 17.63 6.49
CA GLU A 157 -0.78 16.61 7.49
C GLU A 157 0.20 15.55 6.97
N VAL A 158 0.08 15.13 5.70
CA VAL A 158 1.05 14.22 5.09
C VAL A 158 2.42 14.91 4.93
N ALA A 159 2.44 16.21 4.59
CA ALA A 159 3.67 17.01 4.54
C ALA A 159 4.35 17.10 5.92
N ASP A 160 3.58 17.32 6.99
CA ASP A 160 4.11 17.41 8.36
C ASP A 160 4.80 16.09 8.78
N VAL A 161 4.32 14.94 8.30
CA VAL A 161 4.96 13.63 8.54
C VAL A 161 6.24 13.44 7.72
N ILE A 162 6.23 13.86 6.44
CA ILE A 162 7.33 13.65 5.51
C ILE A 162 8.47 14.66 5.69
N ILE A 163 8.14 15.94 5.82
CA ILE A 163 9.10 17.05 5.91
C ILE A 163 9.51 17.28 7.36
N GLY A 164 8.58 17.18 8.31
CA GLY A 164 8.82 17.59 9.69
C GLY A 164 9.21 19.06 9.77
N ASP A 165 10.18 19.38 10.63
CA ASP A 165 10.67 20.75 10.83
C ASP A 165 11.86 21.11 9.91
N GLU A 166 12.18 20.24 8.94
CA GLU A 166 13.33 20.43 8.05
C GLU A 166 13.04 21.35 6.87
N LYS A 167 14.11 21.95 6.33
CA LYS A 167 14.02 22.66 5.05
C LYS A 167 13.80 21.64 3.93
N ARG A 168 12.92 21.96 2.98
CA ARG A 168 12.61 21.10 1.82
C ARG A 168 13.85 20.64 1.04
N GLU A 169 14.89 21.46 0.95
CA GLU A 169 16.14 21.09 0.28
C GLU A 169 16.99 20.07 1.04
N ASN A 170 16.73 19.87 2.33
CA ASN A 170 17.37 18.85 3.16
C ASN A 170 16.52 17.59 3.34
N VAL A 171 15.33 17.56 2.70
CA VAL A 171 14.43 16.40 2.66
C VAL A 171 14.42 15.84 1.24
N ILE A 172 14.63 14.54 1.10
CA ILE A 172 14.57 13.86 -0.21
C ILE A 172 13.57 12.70 -0.18
N LEU A 173 12.93 12.43 -1.32
CA LEU A 173 12.32 11.12 -1.58
C LEU A 173 13.40 10.24 -2.20
N MET A 174 13.85 9.24 -1.44
CA MET A 174 14.90 8.32 -1.89
C MET A 174 14.31 7.05 -2.45
N GLU A 175 14.78 6.67 -3.63
CA GLU A 175 14.39 5.43 -4.33
C GLU A 175 15.64 4.85 -5.05
N LEU A 176 15.68 3.55 -5.35
CA LEU A 176 16.86 2.91 -5.93
C LEU A 176 17.03 3.31 -7.40
N TYR A 177 15.97 3.18 -8.20
CA TYR A 177 15.92 3.64 -9.59
C TYR A 177 14.56 4.29 -9.89
N PRO A 178 14.35 5.56 -9.49
CA PRO A 178 13.03 6.20 -9.54
C PRO A 178 12.28 6.03 -10.87
N GLU A 179 12.96 6.25 -11.98
CA GLU A 179 12.40 6.17 -13.34
C GLU A 179 11.93 4.76 -13.74
N LYS A 180 12.48 3.71 -13.10
CA LYS A 180 12.13 2.32 -13.41
C LYS A 180 10.96 1.81 -12.59
N GLN A 181 10.53 2.54 -11.55
CA GLN A 181 9.47 2.07 -10.67
C GLN A 181 8.10 2.17 -11.33
N LYS A 182 7.26 1.14 -11.13
CA LYS A 182 5.87 1.14 -11.60
C LYS A 182 5.05 2.26 -10.96
N THR A 183 5.35 2.58 -9.69
CA THR A 183 4.66 3.61 -8.91
C THR A 183 5.27 5.00 -9.05
N ARG A 184 6.15 5.24 -10.03
CA ARG A 184 6.89 6.51 -10.14
C ARG A 184 6.03 7.76 -10.29
N ILE A 185 4.79 7.60 -10.77
CA ILE A 185 3.81 8.69 -10.83
C ILE A 185 3.58 9.34 -9.46
N ASP A 186 3.68 8.57 -8.36
CA ASP A 186 3.57 9.09 -7.00
C ASP A 186 4.81 9.86 -6.55
N PHE A 187 5.99 9.60 -7.14
CA PHE A 187 7.19 10.40 -6.89
C PHE A 187 7.00 11.81 -7.45
N TRP A 188 6.43 11.92 -8.66
CA TRP A 188 6.12 13.21 -9.28
C TRP A 188 4.99 13.93 -8.57
N ALA A 189 3.97 13.19 -8.13
CA ALA A 189 2.92 13.73 -7.28
C ALA A 189 3.48 14.28 -5.95
N THR A 190 4.35 13.52 -5.30
CA THR A 190 5.01 13.96 -4.05
C THR A 190 5.90 15.18 -4.29
N LYS A 191 6.74 15.17 -5.33
CA LYS A 191 7.60 16.31 -5.68
C LYS A 191 6.78 17.57 -5.96
N LYS A 192 5.69 17.45 -6.73
CA LYS A 192 4.80 18.57 -7.04
C LYS A 192 4.10 19.12 -5.79
N ALA A 193 3.65 18.25 -4.89
CA ALA A 193 2.93 18.64 -3.68
C ALA A 193 3.85 19.23 -2.61
N LEU A 194 5.04 18.65 -2.42
CA LEU A 194 5.92 18.97 -1.29
C LEU A 194 7.11 19.84 -1.65
N GLY A 195 7.52 19.87 -2.92
CA GLY A 195 8.72 20.58 -3.37
C GLY A 195 10.03 19.92 -2.92
N ILE A 196 10.02 18.63 -2.59
CA ILE A 196 11.22 17.84 -2.25
C ILE A 196 11.76 17.13 -3.49
N GLU A 197 13.06 16.84 -3.51
CA GLU A 197 13.70 16.17 -4.65
C GLU A 197 13.56 14.65 -4.58
N VAL A 198 13.35 14.04 -5.76
CA VAL A 198 13.38 12.59 -5.94
C VAL A 198 14.81 12.18 -6.28
N VAL A 199 15.46 11.47 -5.37
CA VAL A 199 16.89 11.17 -5.45
C VAL A 199 17.13 9.67 -5.54
N CYS A 200 17.83 9.27 -6.59
CA CYS A 200 18.33 7.91 -6.76
C CYS A 200 19.39 7.59 -5.68
N MET A 201 19.23 6.49 -4.94
CA MET A 201 20.15 6.09 -3.86
C MET A 201 21.61 6.02 -4.33
N THR A 202 21.85 5.63 -5.59
CA THR A 202 23.21 5.55 -6.17
C THR A 202 23.86 6.92 -6.42
N LYS A 203 23.09 8.01 -6.39
CA LYS A 203 23.56 9.39 -6.55
C LYS A 203 23.85 10.08 -5.21
N ILE A 204 23.58 9.42 -4.09
CA ILE A 204 23.86 9.93 -2.75
C ILE A 204 25.33 9.66 -2.44
N THR A 205 26.01 10.66 -1.86
CA THR A 205 27.39 10.51 -1.36
C THR A 205 27.40 10.58 0.16
N LYS A 206 28.32 9.84 0.79
CA LYS A 206 28.47 9.76 2.24
C LYS A 206 29.83 10.35 2.67
N GLU A 207 29.82 11.21 3.69
CA GLU A 207 31.04 11.72 4.34
C GLU A 207 30.91 11.56 5.86
N GLY A 208 31.67 10.62 6.43
CA GLY A 208 31.43 10.17 7.81
C GLY A 208 30.01 9.61 7.93
N LYS A 209 29.20 10.20 8.81
CA LYS A 209 27.77 9.85 8.98
C LYS A 209 26.82 10.69 8.12
N LYS A 210 27.30 11.77 7.50
CA LYS A 210 26.46 12.73 6.78
C LYS A 210 26.25 12.28 5.34
N LEU A 211 25.02 12.46 4.86
CA LEU A 211 24.63 12.15 3.50
C LEU A 211 24.41 13.44 2.69
N TYR A 212 24.75 13.40 1.41
CA TYR A 212 24.62 14.53 0.51
C TYR A 212 24.08 14.09 -0.85
N TYR A 213 23.39 15.01 -1.52
CA TYR A 213 23.05 14.90 -2.94
C TYR A 213 23.46 16.19 -3.67
N ARG A 214 23.39 16.19 -5.00
CA ARG A 214 23.59 17.40 -5.80
C ARG A 214 22.24 17.99 -6.21
N LYS A 215 22.00 19.23 -5.82
CA LYS A 215 20.88 20.06 -6.27
C LYS A 215 21.46 21.19 -7.11
N ASP A 216 21.11 21.26 -8.39
CA ASP A 216 21.59 22.31 -9.30
C ASP A 216 23.13 22.47 -9.30
N GLY A 217 23.84 21.34 -9.22
CA GLY A 217 25.31 21.29 -9.14
C GLY A 217 25.90 21.51 -7.74
N VAL A 218 25.11 22.03 -6.79
CA VAL A 218 25.51 22.32 -5.42
C VAL A 218 25.36 21.08 -4.53
N LYS A 219 26.42 20.76 -3.79
CA LYS A 219 26.39 19.71 -2.77
C LYS A 219 25.49 20.15 -1.61
N THR A 220 24.39 19.44 -1.43
CA THR A 220 23.33 19.77 -0.46
C THR A 220 23.22 18.65 0.58
N PRO A 221 23.25 18.98 1.89
CA PRO A 221 23.13 17.96 2.93
C PRO A 221 21.71 17.39 2.97
N ILE A 222 21.62 16.10 3.28
CA ILE A 222 20.37 15.39 3.52
C ILE A 222 20.23 15.25 5.04
N HIS A 223 19.13 15.74 5.60
CA HIS A 223 18.81 15.58 7.02
C HIS A 223 17.65 14.59 7.24
N ARG A 224 16.76 14.45 6.25
CA ARG A 224 15.58 13.59 6.34
C ARG A 224 15.35 12.86 5.02
N ILE A 225 15.02 11.58 5.10
CA ILE A 225 14.80 10.73 3.93
C ILE A 225 13.39 10.15 3.95
N TYR A 226 12.56 10.58 3.00
CA TYR A 226 11.37 9.84 2.61
C TYR A 226 11.80 8.57 1.84
N ASN A 227 12.08 7.50 2.57
CA ASN A 227 12.59 6.24 2.05
C ASN A 227 11.52 5.45 1.30
N ARG A 228 11.83 5.07 0.07
CA ARG A 228 11.05 4.16 -0.77
C ARG A 228 11.81 2.89 -1.16
N VAL A 229 13.08 2.79 -0.75
CA VAL A 229 13.95 1.64 -1.03
C VAL A 229 13.70 0.52 -0.02
N ILE A 230 13.59 -0.70 -0.54
CA ILE A 230 13.41 -1.93 0.25
C ILE A 230 14.63 -2.85 0.05
N PHE A 231 14.94 -3.65 1.06
CA PHE A 231 16.11 -4.51 1.07
C PHE A 231 16.09 -5.56 -0.06
N ASP A 232 14.94 -6.20 -0.30
CA ASP A 232 14.77 -7.19 -1.39
C ASP A 232 15.21 -6.67 -2.76
N GLU A 233 14.98 -5.38 -3.04
CA GLU A 233 15.36 -4.77 -4.31
C GLU A 233 16.88 -4.56 -4.39
N ILE A 234 17.49 -4.16 -3.28
CA ILE A 234 18.96 -4.03 -3.15
C ILE A 234 19.61 -5.39 -3.42
N GLU A 235 19.15 -6.47 -2.76
CA GLU A 235 19.72 -7.81 -2.92
C GLU A 235 19.61 -8.36 -4.34
N ARG A 236 18.49 -8.09 -5.03
CA ARG A 236 18.26 -8.57 -6.39
C ARG A 236 19.01 -7.76 -7.44
N THR A 237 19.49 -6.56 -7.09
CA THR A 237 20.20 -5.69 -8.03
C THR A 237 21.68 -6.05 -8.08
N LYS A 238 22.07 -6.77 -9.14
CA LYS A 238 23.47 -7.12 -9.40
C LYS A 238 24.33 -5.88 -9.57
N ASP A 239 25.56 -5.95 -9.05
CA ASP A 239 26.58 -4.91 -9.18
C ASP A 239 26.15 -3.51 -8.70
N LEU A 240 25.19 -3.46 -7.76
CA LEU A 240 24.72 -2.21 -7.19
C LEU A 240 25.87 -1.50 -6.45
N LYS A 241 26.10 -0.24 -6.82
CA LYS A 241 27.08 0.64 -6.17
C LYS A 241 26.35 1.79 -5.49
N THR A 242 26.39 1.81 -4.15
CA THR A 242 25.86 2.88 -3.31
C THR A 242 26.96 3.37 -2.37
N ALA A 243 26.91 4.64 -1.98
CA ALA A 243 27.87 5.20 -1.01
C ALA A 243 27.55 4.81 0.44
N PHE A 244 26.40 4.18 0.68
CA PHE A 244 25.93 3.77 1.99
C PHE A 244 24.91 2.62 1.87
N GLN A 245 24.64 1.96 2.99
CA GLN A 245 23.64 0.89 3.12
C GLN A 245 22.52 1.32 4.07
N LEU A 246 21.32 0.73 3.95
CA LEU A 246 20.17 1.09 4.80
C LEU A 246 20.40 0.83 6.30
N HIS A 247 21.36 -0.04 6.62
CA HIS A 247 21.80 -0.36 7.98
C HIS A 247 23.12 0.31 8.38
N ASP A 248 23.55 1.33 7.64
CA ASP A 248 24.65 2.18 8.10
C ASP A 248 24.18 3.12 9.21
N ASP A 249 25.08 3.42 10.15
CA ASP A 249 24.90 4.49 11.13
C ASP A 249 25.11 5.85 10.44
N VAL A 250 24.00 6.47 10.00
CA VAL A 250 23.95 7.75 9.29
C VAL A 250 23.13 8.79 10.06
N ASP A 251 23.52 10.06 9.94
CA ASP A 251 22.93 11.21 10.63
C ASP A 251 21.74 11.77 9.84
N VAL A 252 20.69 10.95 9.69
CA VAL A 252 19.44 11.31 9.02
C VAL A 252 18.23 10.78 9.78
N GLU A 253 17.11 11.49 9.69
CA GLU A 253 15.82 10.97 10.11
C GLU A 253 15.13 10.19 8.98
N TRP A 254 14.71 8.96 9.28
CA TRP A 254 14.04 8.09 8.33
C TRP A 254 12.52 8.22 8.36
N VAL A 255 11.91 8.45 7.20
CA VAL A 255 10.46 8.37 6.97
C VAL A 255 10.22 7.44 5.78
N THR A 256 9.84 6.20 5.86
CA THR A 256 9.73 5.38 7.05
C THR A 256 11.06 4.69 7.32
N HIS A 257 11.37 4.42 8.59
CA HIS A 257 12.50 3.60 9.01
C HIS A 257 12.54 2.27 8.22
N PRO A 258 13.71 1.84 7.69
CA PRO A 258 13.81 0.66 6.82
C PRO A 258 13.19 -0.61 7.43
N ASP A 259 13.40 -0.85 8.72
CA ASP A 259 12.96 -2.08 9.40
C ASP A 259 11.42 -2.23 9.44
N TRP A 260 10.64 -1.14 9.36
CA TRP A 260 9.18 -1.21 9.36
C TRP A 260 8.61 -2.01 8.19
N PHE A 261 9.38 -2.14 7.11
CA PHE A 261 9.05 -3.02 5.98
C PHE A 261 8.79 -4.47 6.41
N PHE A 262 9.57 -4.97 7.37
CA PHE A 262 9.52 -6.34 7.85
C PHE A 262 8.56 -6.52 9.03
N MET A 263 8.45 -5.49 9.88
CA MET A 263 7.88 -5.60 11.23
C MET A 263 6.35 -5.55 11.28
N ILE A 264 5.72 -4.71 10.46
CA ILE A 264 4.27 -4.76 10.25
C ILE A 264 4.10 -5.22 8.81
N SER A 265 3.97 -6.54 8.66
CA SER A 265 3.86 -7.25 7.40
C SER A 265 2.98 -8.50 7.57
N LYS A 266 3.11 -9.49 6.68
CA LYS A 266 2.49 -10.82 6.87
C LYS A 266 2.87 -11.47 8.21
N CYS A 267 4.01 -11.10 8.80
CA CYS A 267 4.52 -11.72 10.03
C CYS A 267 3.62 -11.47 11.26
N VAL A 268 2.83 -10.38 11.27
CA VAL A 268 1.91 -10.09 12.39
C VAL A 268 0.53 -10.69 12.19
N MET A 269 0.18 -11.16 10.99
CA MET A 269 -1.14 -11.70 10.65
C MET A 269 -1.63 -12.79 11.62
N PRO A 270 -0.82 -13.81 12.00
CA PRO A 270 -1.29 -14.85 12.94
C PRO A 270 -1.63 -14.33 14.34
N LYS A 271 -1.12 -13.15 14.71
CA LYS A 271 -1.35 -12.51 16.02
C LYS A 271 -2.63 -11.67 16.05
N LEU A 272 -3.23 -11.36 14.89
CA LEU A 272 -4.42 -10.53 14.79
C LEU A 272 -5.70 -11.37 14.82
N LYS A 273 -6.71 -10.89 15.53
CA LYS A 273 -8.03 -11.53 15.64
C LYS A 273 -9.15 -10.51 15.42
N HIS A 274 -10.06 -10.83 14.52
CA HIS A 274 -11.31 -10.11 14.27
C HIS A 274 -12.17 -10.94 13.29
N LYS A 275 -13.50 -10.74 13.25
CA LYS A 275 -14.41 -11.44 12.31
C LYS A 275 -14.08 -11.19 10.81
N ASN A 276 -13.43 -10.06 10.52
CA ASN A 276 -12.99 -9.66 9.17
C ASN A 276 -11.49 -9.93 8.94
N ILE A 277 -10.88 -10.78 9.76
CA ILE A 277 -9.49 -11.21 9.63
C ILE A 277 -9.49 -12.74 9.49
N PRO A 278 -9.14 -13.28 8.31
CA PRO A 278 -9.05 -14.73 8.12
C PRO A 278 -8.05 -15.37 9.07
N ASN A 279 -8.36 -16.57 9.54
CA ASN A 279 -7.46 -17.28 10.46
C ASN A 279 -6.10 -17.49 9.81
N SER A 280 -5.04 -17.17 10.54
CA SER A 280 -3.67 -17.26 10.05
C SER A 280 -2.79 -17.96 11.09
N PHE A 281 -1.83 -18.75 10.62
CA PHE A 281 -0.89 -19.54 11.42
C PHE A 281 0.52 -19.40 10.87
N TYR A 282 1.54 -19.50 11.73
CA TYR A 282 2.91 -19.65 11.25
C TYR A 282 3.11 -21.07 10.72
N LEU A 283 3.91 -21.26 9.66
CA LEU A 283 4.08 -22.59 9.09
C LEU A 283 4.83 -23.55 10.03
N ASN A 284 5.56 -23.04 11.01
CA ASN A 284 6.19 -23.83 12.08
C ASN A 284 5.27 -24.04 13.30
N ASP A 285 4.08 -23.44 13.33
CA ASP A 285 3.12 -23.52 14.44
C ASP A 285 1.67 -23.43 13.92
N PHE A 286 1.10 -24.59 13.55
CA PHE A 286 -0.28 -24.72 13.09
C PHE A 286 -0.88 -26.08 13.48
N PRO A 287 -2.23 -26.20 13.59
CA PRO A 287 -2.89 -27.47 13.95
C PRO A 287 -2.59 -28.62 12.96
N ALA A 288 -2.24 -29.80 13.49
CA ALA A 288 -1.88 -30.95 12.66
C ALA A 288 -3.04 -31.51 11.80
N ASP A 289 -4.28 -31.28 12.23
CA ASP A 289 -5.53 -31.70 11.60
C ASP A 289 -6.15 -30.61 10.69
N ILE A 290 -5.43 -29.52 10.42
CA ILE A 290 -5.91 -28.44 9.56
C ILE A 290 -6.27 -28.96 8.16
N ASN A 291 -7.41 -28.53 7.63
CA ASN A 291 -7.76 -28.77 6.23
C ASN A 291 -7.04 -27.75 5.33
N LEU A 292 -5.89 -28.13 4.77
CA LEU A 292 -5.05 -27.29 3.90
C LEU A 292 -5.77 -26.76 2.65
N GLU A 293 -6.82 -27.42 2.17
CA GLU A 293 -7.59 -26.94 1.01
C GLU A 293 -8.24 -25.57 1.27
N LYS A 294 -8.52 -25.26 2.53
CA LYS A 294 -9.07 -23.98 2.98
C LYS A 294 -8.02 -22.89 3.20
N TYR A 295 -6.73 -23.18 3.00
CA TYR A 295 -5.65 -22.25 3.29
C TYR A 295 -4.80 -21.96 2.06
N VAL A 296 -4.21 -20.77 2.04
CA VAL A 296 -3.14 -20.39 1.12
C VAL A 296 -1.84 -20.29 1.91
N LEU A 297 -0.74 -20.69 1.29
CA LEU A 297 0.59 -20.55 1.85
C LEU A 297 1.23 -19.27 1.30
N LYS A 298 1.72 -18.41 2.19
CA LYS A 298 2.33 -17.13 1.85
C LYS A 298 3.74 -17.02 2.45
N PRO A 299 4.77 -16.68 1.66
CA PRO A 299 6.06 -16.27 2.21
C PRO A 299 5.91 -14.94 2.95
N LEU A 300 6.63 -14.75 4.05
CA LEU A 300 6.58 -13.51 4.84
C LEU A 300 7.10 -12.30 4.06
N PHE A 301 8.26 -12.47 3.40
CA PHE A 301 9.00 -11.40 2.74
C PHE A 301 8.94 -11.50 1.22
N SER A 302 7.79 -11.88 0.67
CA SER A 302 7.57 -11.82 -0.79
C SER A 302 6.67 -10.67 -1.21
N PHE A 303 7.08 -10.01 -2.30
CA PHE A 303 6.38 -8.86 -2.88
C PHE A 303 5.45 -9.25 -4.04
N ALA A 304 4.39 -8.48 -4.25
CA ALA A 304 3.47 -8.59 -5.40
C ALA A 304 2.89 -10.00 -5.64
N GLY A 305 2.68 -10.77 -4.57
CA GLY A 305 2.12 -12.13 -4.65
C GLY A 305 3.07 -13.20 -5.15
N LEU A 306 4.37 -12.88 -5.33
CA LEU A 306 5.38 -13.87 -5.69
C LEU A 306 5.46 -14.96 -4.60
N GLY A 307 5.49 -16.22 -5.00
CA GLY A 307 5.61 -17.36 -4.08
C GLY A 307 4.34 -17.69 -3.29
N ILE A 308 3.20 -17.03 -3.54
CA ILE A 308 1.92 -17.46 -2.97
C ILE A 308 1.53 -18.80 -3.61
N ASP A 309 1.24 -19.78 -2.76
CA ASP A 309 0.70 -21.06 -3.17
C ASP A 309 -0.76 -21.17 -2.73
N LEU A 310 -1.65 -21.14 -3.73
CA LEU A 310 -3.10 -21.19 -3.52
C LEU A 310 -3.59 -22.59 -3.12
N TYR A 311 -2.79 -23.63 -3.37
CA TYR A 311 -3.19 -25.01 -3.16
C TYR A 311 -2.05 -25.79 -2.48
N PRO A 312 -1.69 -25.42 -1.23
CA PRO A 312 -0.61 -26.08 -0.50
C PRO A 312 -0.99 -27.52 -0.16
N THR A 313 -0.02 -28.42 -0.29
CA THR A 313 -0.16 -29.83 0.12
C THR A 313 0.80 -30.15 1.25
N LYS A 314 0.56 -31.26 1.98
CA LYS A 314 1.42 -31.70 3.08
C LYS A 314 2.85 -31.95 2.59
N GLU A 315 3.00 -32.52 1.41
CA GLU A 315 4.29 -32.83 0.78
C GLU A 315 5.06 -31.55 0.47
N ARG A 316 4.38 -30.54 -0.10
CA ARG A 316 5.00 -29.24 -0.40
C ARG A 316 5.44 -28.52 0.87
N ILE A 317 4.60 -28.54 1.91
CA ILE A 317 4.95 -27.95 3.22
C ILE A 317 6.14 -28.69 3.86
N ALA A 318 6.19 -30.02 3.74
CA ALA A 318 7.30 -30.81 4.29
C ALA A 318 8.64 -30.52 3.60
N ALA A 319 8.61 -30.14 2.31
CA ALA A 319 9.79 -29.81 1.52
C ALA A 319 10.37 -28.41 1.82
N ILE A 320 9.63 -27.55 2.52
CA ILE A 320 10.12 -26.21 2.91
C ILE A 320 11.04 -26.34 4.13
N SER A 321 12.28 -25.89 3.96
CA SER A 321 13.32 -25.93 5.00
C SER A 321 13.20 -24.80 6.02
N ASP A 322 12.78 -23.62 5.59
CA ASP A 322 12.76 -22.36 6.36
C ASP A 322 11.32 -21.96 6.75
N LYS A 323 10.63 -22.86 7.46
CA LYS A 323 9.20 -22.72 7.76
C LYS A 323 8.86 -21.46 8.55
N GLU A 324 9.80 -20.93 9.33
CA GLU A 324 9.69 -19.67 10.04
C GLU A 324 9.40 -18.46 9.14
N ASN A 325 9.70 -18.54 7.83
CA ASN A 325 9.48 -17.50 6.84
C ASN A 325 8.15 -17.62 6.08
N TYR A 326 7.21 -18.42 6.58
CA TYR A 326 5.92 -18.65 5.92
C TYR A 326 4.74 -18.60 6.90
N ILE A 327 3.58 -18.22 6.37
CA ILE A 327 2.29 -18.35 7.06
C ILE A 327 1.30 -19.14 6.21
N LEU A 328 0.39 -19.84 6.89
CA LEU A 328 -0.87 -20.29 6.31
C LEU A 328 -1.94 -19.26 6.64
N GLN A 329 -2.75 -18.88 5.66
CA GLN A 329 -3.90 -18.01 5.86
C GLN A 329 -5.15 -18.61 5.23
N GLU A 330 -6.25 -18.59 5.95
CA GLU A 330 -7.55 -19.06 5.48
C GLU A 330 -7.95 -18.31 4.20
N LYS A 331 -8.44 -19.06 3.22
CA LYS A 331 -8.89 -18.55 1.93
C LYS A 331 -10.11 -17.67 2.12
N VAL A 332 -10.17 -16.63 1.30
CA VAL A 332 -11.34 -15.77 1.16
C VAL A 332 -11.90 -15.88 -0.25
N THR A 333 -13.23 -15.80 -0.37
CA THR A 333 -13.91 -15.80 -1.66
C THR A 333 -14.23 -14.37 -2.05
N TYR A 334 -13.49 -13.82 -3.00
CA TYR A 334 -13.76 -12.48 -3.52
C TYR A 334 -15.09 -12.43 -4.25
N ALA A 335 -15.92 -11.46 -3.89
CA ALA A 335 -17.16 -11.21 -4.58
C ALA A 335 -16.87 -10.50 -5.92
N SER A 336 -17.45 -11.00 -7.01
CA SER A 336 -17.48 -10.31 -8.32
C SER A 336 -18.48 -9.14 -8.30
N ALA A 337 -18.28 -8.23 -7.35
CA ALA A 337 -19.25 -7.24 -6.92
C ALA A 337 -19.29 -5.98 -7.80
N ILE A 338 -18.20 -5.69 -8.51
CA ILE A 338 -18.10 -4.48 -9.32
C ILE A 338 -18.63 -4.81 -10.71
N LYS A 339 -19.92 -4.55 -10.92
CA LYS A 339 -20.57 -4.74 -12.22
C LYS A 339 -19.84 -3.92 -13.28
N THR A 340 -19.44 -4.55 -14.38
CA THR A 340 -18.74 -3.89 -15.48
C THR A 340 -19.65 -3.77 -16.71
N ARG A 341 -19.14 -3.15 -17.79
CA ARG A 341 -19.79 -3.19 -19.11
C ARG A 341 -19.32 -4.37 -19.99
N SER A 342 -18.50 -5.26 -19.44
CA SER A 342 -18.05 -6.48 -20.11
C SER A 342 -18.82 -7.70 -19.59
N GLU A 343 -18.59 -8.87 -20.20
CA GLU A 343 -19.23 -10.12 -19.78
C GLU A 343 -18.92 -10.50 -18.32
N LYS A 344 -17.72 -10.17 -17.84
CA LYS A 344 -17.26 -10.50 -16.49
C LYS A 344 -17.29 -9.29 -15.57
N ASN A 345 -17.76 -9.49 -14.34
CA ASN A 345 -17.66 -8.49 -13.29
C ASN A 345 -16.28 -8.52 -12.64
N SER A 346 -15.86 -7.38 -12.11
CA SER A 346 -14.57 -7.27 -11.43
C SER A 346 -14.72 -7.50 -9.93
N LYS A 347 -13.70 -8.12 -9.35
CA LYS A 347 -13.45 -8.20 -7.91
C LYS A 347 -12.70 -6.94 -7.47
N GLY A 348 -12.85 -6.56 -6.20
CA GLY A 348 -12.24 -5.35 -5.66
C GLY A 348 -11.43 -5.61 -4.39
N GLU A 349 -10.35 -4.86 -4.26
CA GLU A 349 -9.62 -4.63 -3.01
C GLU A 349 -9.59 -3.15 -2.68
N ILE A 350 -9.64 -2.86 -1.39
CA ILE A 350 -9.54 -1.52 -0.82
C ILE A 350 -8.41 -1.51 0.20
N ARG A 351 -7.42 -0.64 -0.02
CA ARG A 351 -6.35 -0.33 0.93
C ARG A 351 -6.68 0.97 1.64
N ILE A 352 -6.72 0.94 2.96
CA ILE A 352 -6.81 2.15 3.78
C ILE A 352 -5.40 2.60 4.14
N LEU A 353 -5.08 3.86 3.83
CA LEU A 353 -3.78 4.47 4.10
C LEU A 353 -3.86 5.35 5.35
N TYR A 354 -2.88 5.17 6.23
CA TYR A 354 -2.75 5.85 7.50
C TYR A 354 -1.46 6.64 7.55
N ILE A 355 -1.49 7.74 8.31
CA ILE A 355 -0.30 8.47 8.76
C ILE A 355 -0.23 8.45 10.29
N TRP A 356 0.98 8.62 10.83
CA TRP A 356 1.16 8.81 12.26
C TRP A 356 0.74 10.21 12.70
N ASP A 357 -0.32 10.29 13.52
CA ASP A 357 -0.76 11.53 14.14
C ASP A 357 0.00 11.71 15.47
N LYS A 358 1.05 12.54 15.44
CA LYS A 358 1.85 12.86 16.63
C LYS A 358 1.02 13.48 17.76
N LYS A 359 -0.02 14.27 17.43
CA LYS A 359 -0.84 14.97 18.43
C LYS A 359 -1.69 14.00 19.22
N ASN A 360 -2.27 13.01 18.53
CA ASN A 360 -3.13 12.01 19.14
C ASN A 360 -2.40 10.72 19.52
N ASN A 361 -1.09 10.63 19.21
CA ASN A 361 -0.24 9.46 19.45
C ASN A 361 -0.87 8.17 18.88
N ARG A 362 -1.46 8.25 17.68
CA ARG A 362 -2.18 7.15 17.02
C ARG A 362 -2.05 7.24 15.50
N LEU A 363 -2.18 6.11 14.82
CA LEU A 363 -2.33 6.08 13.37
C LEU A 363 -3.72 6.62 12.99
N LYS A 364 -3.76 7.53 12.03
CA LYS A 364 -4.97 8.17 11.54
C LYS A 364 -5.22 7.82 10.07
N PRO A 365 -6.41 7.33 9.68
CA PRO A 365 -6.71 7.05 8.28
C PRO A 365 -6.87 8.37 7.53
N VAL A 366 -6.32 8.45 6.32
CA VAL A 366 -6.31 9.71 5.55
C VAL A 366 -6.85 9.58 4.14
N VAL A 367 -6.59 8.47 3.44
CA VAL A 367 -7.07 8.21 2.08
C VAL A 367 -7.09 6.72 1.82
N ASN A 368 -7.53 6.31 0.64
CA ASN A 368 -7.53 4.92 0.21
C ASN A 368 -6.95 4.70 -1.19
N LEU A 369 -6.75 3.43 -1.53
CA LEU A 369 -6.46 2.94 -2.87
C LEU A 369 -7.42 1.78 -3.18
N GLY A 370 -7.88 1.72 -4.42
CA GLY A 370 -8.63 0.58 -4.95
C GLY A 370 -7.77 -0.25 -5.91
N ARG A 371 -7.96 -1.57 -5.92
CA ARG A 371 -7.44 -2.47 -6.97
C ARG A 371 -8.55 -3.36 -7.48
N MET A 372 -8.56 -3.60 -8.79
CA MET A 372 -9.59 -4.40 -9.45
C MET A 372 -8.97 -5.46 -10.34
N SER A 373 -9.57 -6.65 -10.36
CA SER A 373 -9.18 -7.75 -11.25
C SER A 373 -10.38 -8.65 -11.52
N LYS A 374 -10.34 -9.39 -12.63
CA LYS A 374 -11.29 -10.48 -12.91
C LYS A 374 -10.67 -11.86 -12.67
N GLY A 375 -9.37 -11.93 -12.36
CA GLY A 375 -8.65 -13.16 -12.05
C GLY A 375 -8.89 -13.69 -10.63
N GLU A 376 -8.20 -14.78 -10.28
CA GLU A 376 -8.17 -15.31 -8.91
C GLU A 376 -7.26 -14.47 -8.00
N LEU A 377 -6.19 -13.88 -8.55
CA LEU A 377 -5.27 -13.01 -7.83
C LEU A 377 -5.41 -11.56 -8.32
N ILE A 378 -5.61 -10.63 -7.38
CA ILE A 378 -5.74 -9.20 -7.69
C ILE A 378 -4.37 -8.54 -7.92
N ASN A 379 -3.32 -9.02 -7.24
CA ASN A 379 -1.99 -8.40 -7.26
C ASN A 379 -1.04 -8.89 -8.37
N VAL A 380 -1.51 -9.76 -9.27
CA VAL A 380 -0.66 -10.36 -10.30
C VAL A 380 -0.81 -9.62 -11.62
N SER A 381 0.25 -8.92 -12.02
CA SER A 381 0.29 -8.00 -13.18
C SER A 381 0.27 -8.68 -14.55
N HIS A 382 -0.29 -9.88 -14.68
CA HIS A 382 -0.23 -10.67 -15.91
C HIS A 382 -1.40 -10.44 -16.87
N ASN A 383 -2.51 -9.86 -16.42
CA ASN A 383 -3.65 -9.60 -17.30
C ASN A 383 -3.86 -8.09 -17.52
N THR A 384 -3.39 -7.58 -18.66
CA THR A 384 -3.48 -6.16 -19.02
C THR A 384 -4.51 -5.87 -20.11
N GLU A 385 -5.02 -6.90 -20.78
CA GLU A 385 -5.93 -6.76 -21.93
C GLU A 385 -7.40 -6.62 -21.53
N GLU A 386 -7.75 -6.96 -20.30
CA GLU A 386 -9.10 -6.78 -19.81
C GLU A 386 -9.40 -5.32 -19.46
N THR A 387 -10.65 -4.92 -19.66
CA THR A 387 -11.19 -3.63 -19.20
C THR A 387 -11.80 -3.75 -17.80
N TRP A 388 -11.97 -2.63 -17.12
CA TRP A 388 -12.53 -2.52 -15.77
C TRP A 388 -11.67 -3.22 -14.71
N ILE A 389 -10.36 -3.11 -14.83
CA ILE A 389 -9.38 -3.70 -13.90
C ILE A 389 -8.25 -2.69 -13.62
N GLY A 390 -7.35 -3.03 -12.71
CA GLY A 390 -6.17 -2.22 -12.39
C GLY A 390 -6.35 -1.33 -11.17
N SER A 391 -5.48 -0.32 -11.06
CA SER A 391 -5.44 0.66 -9.98
C SER A 391 -6.62 1.62 -10.08
N SER A 392 -7.22 1.94 -8.94
CA SER A 392 -8.36 2.83 -8.82
C SER A 392 -8.37 3.47 -7.42
N ILE A 393 -9.47 4.12 -7.07
CA ILE A 393 -9.75 4.67 -5.74
C ILE A 393 -11.22 4.37 -5.36
N GLY A 394 -11.44 4.21 -4.05
CA GLY A 394 -12.75 4.05 -3.45
C GLY A 394 -13.38 5.37 -3.04
N PHE A 395 -14.67 5.52 -3.33
CA PHE A 395 -15.55 6.56 -2.82
C PHE A 395 -16.54 5.93 -1.83
N PHE A 396 -16.51 6.41 -0.60
CA PHE A 396 -17.21 5.85 0.54
C PHE A 396 -18.44 6.69 0.86
N GLU A 397 -19.59 6.04 0.96
CA GLU A 397 -20.83 6.67 1.41
C GLU A 397 -20.69 7.22 2.84
N GLU A 398 -21.25 8.41 3.09
CA GLU A 398 -21.18 9.11 4.38
C GLU A 398 -22.17 8.62 5.44
#